data_AF-A0A538J9D2-F1
#
_entry.id   AF-A0A538J9D2-F1
#
_cell.length_a   1.000
_cell.length_b   1.000
_cell.length_c   1.000
_cell.angle_alpha   90.00
_cell.angle_beta   90.00
_cell.angle_gamma   90.00
#
_symmetry.space_group_name_H-M   'P 1'
#
loop_
_entity.id
_entity.type
_entity.pdbx_description
1 polymer ?
#
loop_
_entity_poly.entity_id
_entity_poly.type
_entity_poly.pdbx_seq_one_letter_code
_entity_poly.pdbx_strand_id
1 'polypeptide(L)'
;MAARDGEAIVSVTTFRLARRYRPGLWPEVVPELDRVAQQLAARVHGRVRTSETRTIAGRKARVYDIARTGEDERIGFVLDGRREFQLYCRGAAGACDTLLGSFSLSA
;
A
#
# COMPACT_ATOMS: atom_id res chain seq x y z
N MET A 1 -30.36 -15.38 10.62
CA MET A 1 -28.90 -15.32 10.80
C MET A 1 -28.33 -14.31 9.84
N ALA A 2 -27.73 -13.23 10.32
CA ALA A 2 -27.02 -12.28 9.47
C ALA A 2 -25.52 -12.56 9.63
N ALA A 3 -24.87 -13.02 8.57
CA ALA A 3 -23.41 -12.98 8.51
C ALA A 3 -23.01 -11.50 8.40
N ARG A 4 -22.64 -10.90 9.53
CA ARG A 4 -22.04 -9.58 9.59
C ARG A 4 -20.61 -9.71 10.09
N ASP A 5 -19.78 -10.31 9.25
CA ASP A 5 -18.35 -10.04 9.25
C ASP A 5 -17.97 -9.86 7.79
N GLY A 6 -17.89 -8.59 7.36
CA GLY A 6 -17.23 -8.27 6.11
C GLY A 6 -15.76 -8.60 6.30
N GLU A 7 -15.36 -9.79 5.84
CA GLU A 7 -14.01 -10.33 5.96
C GLU A 7 -12.98 -9.29 5.51
N ALA A 8 -12.05 -8.94 6.39
CA ALA A 8 -10.98 -8.01 6.07
C ALA A 8 -10.11 -8.63 4.96
N ILE A 9 -9.96 -7.93 3.84
CA ILE A 9 -9.07 -8.33 2.77
C ILE A 9 -7.70 -7.73 3.06
N VAL A 10 -6.71 -8.59 3.19
CA VAL A 10 -5.30 -8.19 3.27
C VAL A 10 -4.52 -8.94 2.19
N SER A 11 -3.61 -8.25 1.51
CA SER A 11 -2.80 -8.83 0.46
C SER A 11 -1.42 -8.17 0.40
N VAL A 12 -0.43 -8.99 0.07
CA VAL A 12 0.94 -8.55 -0.22
C VAL A 12 1.32 -9.10 -1.57
N THR A 13 1.55 -8.21 -2.53
CA THR A 13 2.04 -8.58 -3.86
C THR A 13 3.48 -8.12 -4.02
N THR A 14 4.34 -8.99 -4.56
CA THR A 14 5.73 -8.64 -4.83
C THR A 14 5.98 -8.52 -6.33
N PHE A 15 6.54 -7.40 -6.75
CA PHE A 15 6.97 -7.14 -8.12
C PHE A 15 8.49 -7.03 -8.19
N ARG A 16 9.04 -7.42 -9.35
CA ARG A 16 10.46 -7.21 -9.66
C ARG A 16 10.62 -5.92 -10.43
N LEU A 17 11.41 -5.01 -9.89
CA LEU A 17 11.76 -3.76 -10.56
C LEU A 17 12.74 -4.03 -11.71
N ALA A 18 12.52 -3.34 -12.83
CA ALA A 18 13.40 -3.39 -13.99
C ALA A 18 14.83 -2.93 -13.63
N ARG A 19 14.93 -1.91 -12.78
CA ARG A 19 16.19 -1.38 -12.23
C ARG A 19 16.22 -1.51 -10.72
N ARG A 20 17.41 -1.66 -10.17
CA ARG A 20 17.60 -1.67 -8.72
C ARG A 20 17.29 -0.27 -8.17
N TYR A 21 16.28 -0.16 -7.32
CA TYR A 21 15.98 1.00 -6.52
C TYR A 21 17.14 1.32 -5.55
N ARG A 22 17.40 2.61 -5.38
CA ARG A 22 18.36 3.16 -4.42
C ARG A 22 17.64 4.23 -3.59
N PRO A 23 17.89 4.33 -2.26
CA PRO A 23 17.21 5.30 -1.40
C PRO A 23 17.29 6.76 -1.88
N GLY A 24 18.38 7.14 -2.57
CA GLY A 24 18.55 8.47 -3.14
C GLY A 24 17.54 8.83 -4.25
N LEU A 25 16.93 7.84 -4.91
CA LEU A 25 15.95 8.05 -5.99
C LEU A 25 14.53 8.29 -5.44
N TRP A 26 14.34 8.33 -4.11
CA TRP A 26 13.01 8.50 -3.52
C TRP A 26 12.23 9.71 -4.05
N PRO A 27 12.83 10.92 -4.18
CA PRO A 27 12.10 12.09 -4.69
C PRO A 27 11.58 11.89 -6.12
N GLU A 28 12.28 11.11 -6.95
CA GLU A 28 11.92 10.84 -8.34
C GLU A 28 10.82 9.78 -8.47
N VAL A 29 10.82 8.80 -7.56
CA VAL A 29 9.87 7.68 -7.60
C VAL A 29 8.52 8.05 -6.99
N VAL A 30 8.45 8.96 -6.02
CA VAL A 30 7.18 9.36 -5.37
C VAL A 30 6.10 9.80 -6.38
N PRO A 31 6.38 10.67 -7.38
CA PRO A 31 5.38 11.03 -8.39
C PRO A 31 4.89 9.85 -9.24
N GLU A 32 5.75 8.85 -9.46
CA GLU A 32 5.37 7.62 -10.17
C GLU A 32 4.42 6.77 -9.34
N LEU A 33 4.75 6.56 -8.07
CA LEU A 33 3.89 5.84 -7.13
C LEU A 33 2.55 6.55 -6.96
N ASP A 34 2.53 7.88 -6.89
CA ASP A 34 1.31 8.68 -6.76
C ASP A 34 0.38 8.44 -7.97
N ARG A 35 0.94 8.39 -9.18
CA ARG A 35 0.19 8.09 -10.40
C ARG A 35 -0.36 6.66 -10.41
N VAL A 36 0.47 5.69 -10.01
CA VAL A 36 0.06 4.27 -9.93
C VAL A 36 -1.07 4.10 -8.91
N ALA A 37 -0.95 4.72 -7.74
CA ALA A 37 -1.98 4.68 -6.70
C ALA A 37 -3.32 5.26 -7.20
N GLN A 38 -3.29 6.39 -7.91
CA GLN A 38 -4.49 6.96 -8.53
C GLN A 38 -5.14 6.00 -9.54
N GLN A 39 -4.34 5.36 -10.40
CA GLN A 39 -4.85 4.39 -11.37
C GLN A 39 -5.47 3.16 -10.69
N LEU A 40 -4.82 2.64 -9.64
CA LEU A 40 -5.33 1.49 -8.89
C LEU A 40 -6.61 1.84 -8.13
N ALA A 41 -6.67 2.99 -7.47
CA ALA A 41 -7.89 3.48 -6.83
C ALA A 41 -9.03 3.62 -7.85
N ALA A 42 -8.76 4.18 -9.03
CA ALA A 42 -9.77 4.32 -10.08
C ALA A 42 -10.31 2.97 -10.58
N ARG A 43 -9.48 1.92 -10.67
CA ARG A 43 -9.90 0.56 -11.08
C ARG A 43 -10.89 -0.08 -10.12
N VAL A 44 -10.82 0.28 -8.84
CA VAL A 44 -11.79 -0.17 -7.85
C VAL A 44 -12.98 0.79 -7.72
N HIS A 45 -13.06 1.86 -8.53
CA HIS A 45 -14.04 2.96 -8.41
C HIS A 45 -13.87 3.80 -7.14
N GLY A 46 -12.67 3.85 -6.57
CA GLY A 46 -12.29 4.72 -5.46
C GLY A 46 -11.48 5.93 -5.90
N ARG A 47 -11.06 6.74 -4.93
CA ARG A 47 -10.14 7.87 -5.11
C ARG A 47 -9.12 7.93 -3.99
N VAL A 48 -7.90 8.34 -4.30
CA VAL A 48 -6.89 8.61 -3.26
C VAL A 48 -7.35 9.81 -2.43
N ARG A 49 -7.50 9.63 -1.12
CA ARG A 49 -7.90 10.68 -0.17
C ARG A 49 -6.67 11.38 0.41
N THR A 50 -5.68 10.60 0.83
CA THR A 50 -4.46 11.07 1.46
C THR A 50 -3.28 10.29 0.90
N SER A 51 -2.09 10.87 1.03
CA SER A 51 -0.85 10.20 0.68
C SER A 51 0.24 10.63 1.65
N GLU A 52 1.05 9.69 2.12
CA GLU A 52 2.13 9.99 3.05
C GLU A 52 3.33 9.06 2.86
N THR A 53 4.52 9.56 3.21
CA THR A 53 5.72 8.72 3.28
C THR A 53 5.84 8.21 4.71
N ARG A 54 5.89 6.89 4.88
CA ARG A 54 6.11 6.21 6.17
C ARG A 54 7.35 5.33 6.09
N THR A 55 7.85 4.93 7.25
CA THR A 55 8.83 3.85 7.35
C THR A 55 8.11 2.54 7.62
N ILE A 56 8.26 1.56 6.75
CA ILE A 56 7.68 0.21 6.89
C ILE A 56 8.80 -0.80 6.68
N ALA A 57 8.93 -1.77 7.60
CA ALA A 57 10.03 -2.75 7.59
C ALA A 57 11.44 -2.12 7.41
N GLY A 58 11.67 -0.95 8.02
CA GLY A 58 12.95 -0.23 7.90
C GLY A 58 13.25 0.35 6.51
N ARG A 59 12.23 0.53 5.66
CA ARG A 59 12.34 1.15 4.34
C ARG A 59 11.37 2.31 4.20
N LYS A 60 11.70 3.27 3.33
CA LYS A 60 10.72 4.27 2.91
C LYS A 60 9.60 3.57 2.13
N ALA A 61 8.38 3.91 2.50
CA ALA A 61 7.17 3.42 1.88
C ALA A 61 6.24 4.59 1.62
N ARG A 62 5.48 4.49 0.52
CA ARG A 62 4.47 5.49 0.15
C ARG A 62 3.10 4.87 0.33
N VAL A 63 2.30 5.44 1.22
CA VAL A 63 1.02 4.90 1.67
C VAL A 63 -0.10 5.85 1.28
N TYR A 64 -1.24 5.29 0.87
CA TYR A 64 -2.40 6.01 0.39
C TYR A 64 -3.68 5.48 1.02
N ASP A 65 -4.52 6.38 1.54
CA ASP A 65 -5.91 6.05 1.87
C ASP A 65 -6.76 6.12 0.60
N ILE A 66 -7.63 5.14 0.39
CA ILE A 66 -8.57 5.09 -0.74
C ILE A 66 -9.99 5.34 -0.21
N ALA A 67 -10.62 6.42 -0.68
CA ALA A 67 -12.04 6.69 -0.45
C ALA A 67 -12.89 5.96 -1.49
N ARG A 68 -13.65 4.96 -1.04
CA ARG A 68 -14.55 4.17 -1.91
C ARG A 68 -15.80 3.68 -1.20
N THR A 69 -15.67 3.28 0.05
CA THR A 69 -16.74 2.77 0.92
C THR A 69 -16.55 3.37 2.32
N GLY A 70 -17.48 3.12 3.26
CA GLY A 70 -17.30 3.48 4.67
C GLY A 70 -16.27 2.61 5.43
N GLU A 71 -15.44 1.84 4.72
CA GLU A 71 -14.42 0.95 5.26
C GLU A 71 -13.03 1.59 5.13
N ASP A 72 -12.08 1.13 5.96
CA ASP A 72 -10.68 1.52 5.83
C ASP A 72 -10.07 0.74 4.65
N GLU A 73 -9.63 1.46 3.63
CA GLU A 73 -8.94 0.91 2.47
C GLU A 73 -7.61 1.65 2.26
N ARG A 74 -6.50 0.91 2.22
CA ARG A 74 -5.18 1.49 1.98
C ARG A 74 -4.33 0.65 1.03
N ILE A 75 -3.44 1.34 0.35
CA ILE A 75 -2.36 0.74 -0.43
C ILE A 75 -1.02 1.36 -0.03
N GLY A 76 -0.01 0.52 0.19
CA GLY A 76 1.36 0.93 0.49
C GLY A 76 2.36 0.31 -0.47
N PHE A 77 3.32 1.10 -0.95
CA PHE A 77 4.43 0.61 -1.78
C PHE A 77 5.72 0.69 -0.98
N VAL A 78 6.37 -0.46 -0.79
CA VAL A 78 7.68 -0.57 -0.14
C VAL A 78 8.72 -0.97 -1.19
N LEU A 79 9.76 -0.17 -1.34
CA LEU A 79 10.83 -0.43 -2.30
C LEU A 79 12.09 -0.95 -1.60
N ASP A 80 12.59 -2.10 -2.04
CA ASP A 80 13.80 -2.71 -1.50
C ASP A 80 14.65 -3.36 -2.62
N GLY A 81 15.71 -2.67 -3.02
CA GLY A 81 16.63 -3.15 -4.04
C GLY A 81 15.91 -3.38 -5.38
N ARG A 82 15.72 -4.63 -5.79
CA ARG A 82 15.00 -4.98 -7.04
C ARG A 82 13.55 -5.40 -6.80
N ARG A 83 13.03 -5.23 -5.58
CA ARG A 83 11.69 -5.65 -5.18
C ARG A 83 10.84 -4.43 -4.88
N GLU A 84 9.59 -4.50 -5.30
CA GLU A 84 8.51 -3.64 -4.83
C GLU A 84 7.48 -4.53 -4.15
N PHE A 85 7.11 -4.18 -2.93
CA PHE A 85 6.03 -4.82 -2.21
C PHE A 85 4.82 -3.88 -2.20
N GLN A 86 3.74 -4.32 -2.81
CA GLN A 86 2.45 -3.67 -2.77
C GLN A 86 1.62 -4.28 -1.64
N LEU A 87 1.44 -3.53 -0.57
CA LEU A 87 0.64 -3.88 0.59
C LEU A 87 -0.76 -3.32 0.38
N TYR A 88 -1.78 -4.18 0.32
CA TYR A 88 -3.18 -3.76 0.17
C TYR A 88 -4.01 -4.27 1.33
N CYS A 89 -4.86 -3.42 1.86
CA CYS A 89 -5.83 -3.79 2.88
C CYS A 89 -7.18 -3.11 2.62
N ARG A 90 -8.26 -3.80 2.98
CA ARG A 90 -9.62 -3.28 3.04
C ARG A 90 -10.39 -3.98 4.15
N GLY A 91 -11.01 -3.23 5.05
CA GLY A 91 -11.92 -3.83 6.04
C GLY A 91 -12.22 -2.93 7.23
N ALA A 92 -12.61 -3.56 8.34
CA ALA A 92 -12.88 -2.87 9.59
C ALA A 92 -11.65 -2.11 10.12
N ALA A 93 -11.92 -1.10 10.94
CA ALA A 93 -10.90 -0.24 11.54
C ALA A 93 -9.78 -1.07 12.20
N GLY A 94 -8.53 -0.74 11.84
CA GLY A 94 -7.33 -1.38 12.39
C GLY A 94 -6.72 -2.50 11.54
N ALA A 95 -7.48 -3.16 10.64
CA ALA A 95 -6.92 -4.22 9.78
C ALA A 95 -5.74 -3.71 8.93
N CYS A 96 -5.87 -2.49 8.42
CA CYS A 96 -4.82 -1.82 7.67
C CYS A 96 -3.59 -1.48 8.52
N ASP A 97 -3.78 -1.00 9.75
CA ASP A 97 -2.66 -0.70 10.64
C ASP A 97 -1.92 -1.97 11.06
N THR A 98 -2.64 -3.07 11.29
CA THR A 98 -2.03 -4.38 11.55
C THR A 98 -1.19 -4.84 10.37
N LEU A 99 -1.68 -4.77 9.12
CA LEU A 99 -0.90 -5.17 7.94
C LEU A 99 0.38 -4.32 7.81
N LEU A 100 0.25 -3.00 7.84
CA LEU A 100 1.39 -2.10 7.62
C LEU A 100 2.41 -2.18 8.78
N GLY A 101 1.95 -2.42 10.01
CA GLY A 101 2.80 -2.53 11.20
C GLY A 101 3.48 -3.90 11.38
N SER A 102 2.85 -4.99 10.90
CA SER A 102 3.39 -6.35 11.01
C SER A 102 4.19 -6.81 9.80
N PHE A 103 4.11 -6.09 8.67
CA PHE A 103 4.91 -6.41 7.49
C PHE A 103 6.40 -6.34 7.80
N SER A 104 7.10 -7.42 7.44
CA SER A 104 8.54 -7.54 7.56
C SER A 104 9.15 -8.06 6.27
N LEU A 105 10.37 -7.62 5.96
CA LEU A 105 11.14 -8.18 4.86
C LEU A 105 11.73 -9.50 5.33
N SER A 106 11.35 -10.61 4.69
CA SER A 106 12.04 -11.89 4.88
C SER A 106 13.50 -11.72 4.43
N ALA A 107 14.43 -12.08 5.31
CA ALA A 107 15.87 -12.02 5.10
C ALA A 107 16.33 -12.93 3.95
#